data_AF-A0A078A8U9-F1
#
_entry.id   AF-A0A078A8U9-F1
#
_cell.length_a   1.000
_cell.length_b   1.000
_cell.length_c   1.000
_cell.angle_alpha   90.00
_cell.angle_beta   90.00
_cell.angle_gamma   90.00
#
_symmetry.space_group_name_H-M   'P 1'
#
loop_
_entity.id
_entity.type
_entity.pdbx_description
1 polymer ?
#
loop_
_entity_poly.entity_id
_entity_poly.type
_entity_poly.pdbx_seq_one_letter_code
_entity_poly.pdbx_strand_id
1 'polypeptide(L)'
;MMMYLWLDLCLIAKKSNEHNIAIGGQENGLVIVRLIQKGNCQFELIQDQKRFIDNMWVSSMMLLRPFIIAFTCIVGHSKSYLKIFDIKRKQYIVNVKLPSISYLYGIAGYDYNYNPFAFIKDDNQVSLINFRNQKIVKVVNSVFSHQIYKSQCFANKQLKKTDRNKFIFYDVQNIELDSIQKSEIRMFSIEMP
;
A
#
# COMPACT_ATOMS: atom_id res chain seq x y z
N MET A 1 -14.76 -23.92 5.90
CA MET A 1 -13.84 -23.05 5.14
C MET A 1 -13.85 -21.67 5.79
N MET A 2 -12.77 -21.29 6.47
CA MET A 2 -12.70 -20.00 7.18
C MET A 2 -12.33 -18.93 6.16
N MET A 3 -13.26 -18.03 5.84
CA MET A 3 -13.03 -16.93 4.90
C MET A 3 -12.26 -15.84 5.64
N TYR A 4 -10.95 -15.74 5.41
CA TYR A 4 -10.15 -14.66 5.94
C TYR A 4 -10.51 -13.35 5.23
N LEU A 5 -11.01 -12.37 5.97
CA LEU A 5 -11.31 -11.05 5.44
C LEU A 5 -10.00 -10.27 5.26
N TRP A 6 -9.53 -10.16 4.02
CA TRP A 6 -8.34 -9.38 3.72
C TRP A 6 -8.69 -7.96 3.27
N LEU A 7 -8.30 -6.98 4.08
CA LEU A 7 -8.53 -5.56 3.83
C LEU A 7 -7.23 -4.78 3.97
N ASP A 8 -6.97 -3.85 3.03
CA ASP A 8 -6.06 -2.73 3.27
C ASP A 8 -6.91 -1.46 3.53
N LEU A 9 -6.40 -0.59 4.39
CA LEU A 9 -7.11 0.60 4.86
C LEU A 9 -6.22 1.82 4.67
N CYS A 10 -6.82 2.91 4.22
CA CYS A 10 -6.10 4.16 4.04
C CYS A 10 -6.93 5.35 4.54
N LEU A 11 -6.43 6.06 5.54
CA LEU A 11 -7.05 7.30 6.01
C LEU A 11 -6.88 8.40 4.97
N ILE A 12 -7.99 8.88 4.39
CA ILE A 12 -7.99 9.92 3.35
C ILE A 12 -8.00 11.32 4.00
N ALA A 13 -8.85 11.50 5.02
CA ALA A 13 -9.03 12.78 5.68
C ALA A 13 -9.59 12.60 7.09
N LYS A 14 -9.24 13.53 7.98
CA LYS A 14 -9.77 13.63 9.34
C LYS A 14 -10.32 15.03 9.57
N LYS A 15 -11.54 15.13 10.11
CA LYS A 15 -12.17 16.40 10.50
C LYS A 15 -12.86 16.22 11.84
N SER A 16 -12.31 16.83 12.90
CA SER A 16 -12.82 16.68 14.26
C SER A 16 -13.00 15.21 14.66
N ASN A 17 -14.24 14.73 14.78
CA ASN A 17 -14.64 13.37 15.12
C ASN A 17 -14.92 12.47 13.90
N GLU A 18 -14.78 12.97 12.68
CA GLU A 18 -15.03 12.23 11.44
C GLU A 18 -13.72 11.80 10.75
N HIS A 19 -13.70 10.56 10.28
CA HIS A 19 -12.58 9.97 9.55
C HIS A 19 -13.10 9.39 8.23
N ASN A 20 -12.56 9.87 7.10
CA ASN A 20 -12.84 9.29 5.79
C ASN A 20 -11.76 8.27 5.47
N ILE A 21 -12.15 7.02 5.22
CA ILE A 21 -11.25 5.88 5.08
C ILE A 21 -11.56 5.20 3.74
N ALA A 22 -10.54 4.99 2.91
CA ALA A 22 -10.63 4.04 1.80
C ALA A 22 -10.40 2.64 2.32
N ILE A 23 -11.24 1.70 1.88
CA ILE A 23 -11.14 0.27 2.17
C ILE A 23 -11.05 -0.47 0.84
N GLY A 24 -10.02 -1.32 0.71
CA GLY A 24 -9.83 -2.22 -0.41
C GLY A 24 -9.76 -3.67 0.06
N GLY A 25 -10.23 -4.62 -0.74
CA GLY A 25 -10.18 -6.05 -0.39
C GLY A 25 -10.35 -6.99 -1.57
N GLN A 26 -10.53 -8.29 -1.28
CA GLN A 26 -10.46 -9.39 -2.25
C GLN A 26 -11.52 -9.40 -3.35
N GLU A 27 -12.71 -8.85 -3.09
CA GLU A 27 -13.84 -8.92 -4.05
C GLU A 27 -14.67 -7.63 -4.11
N ASN A 28 -14.31 -6.64 -3.28
CA ASN A 28 -15.15 -5.46 -3.07
C ASN A 28 -14.63 -4.21 -3.77
N GLY A 29 -13.54 -4.34 -4.54
CA GLY A 29 -12.86 -3.22 -5.17
C GLY A 29 -12.46 -2.19 -4.13
N LEU A 30 -12.87 -0.94 -4.33
CA LEU A 30 -12.57 0.16 -3.43
C LEU A 30 -13.84 0.88 -2.99
N VAL A 31 -14.01 1.00 -1.68
CA VAL A 31 -15.09 1.76 -1.05
C VAL A 31 -14.52 2.86 -0.17
N ILE A 32 -15.28 3.93 -0.02
CA ILE A 32 -14.98 4.98 0.95
C ILE A 32 -16.06 4.93 2.02
N VAL A 33 -15.61 4.93 3.26
CA VAL A 33 -16.47 4.96 4.44
C VAL A 33 -16.12 6.17 5.28
N ARG A 34 -17.10 6.63 6.03
CA ARG A 34 -16.96 7.67 7.05
C ARG A 34 -17.17 7.05 8.41
N LEU A 35 -16.14 7.08 9.23
CA LEU A 35 -16.18 6.65 10.62
C LEU A 35 -16.35 7.88 11.51
N ILE A 36 -17.47 7.98 12.22
CA ILE A 36 -17.82 9.10 13.09
C ILE A 36 -17.71 8.64 14.54
N GLN A 37 -16.83 9.28 15.31
CA GLN A 37 -16.74 9.05 16.75
C GLN A 37 -17.85 9.83 17.47
N LYS A 38 -18.72 9.12 18.20
CA LYS A 38 -19.85 9.69 18.96
C LYS A 38 -19.53 9.86 20.44
N GLY A 39 -18.55 9.13 20.95
CA GLY A 39 -18.13 9.16 22.34
C GLY A 39 -16.85 8.36 22.57
N ASN A 40 -16.56 8.01 23.81
CA ASN A 40 -15.44 7.12 24.14
C ASN A 40 -15.75 5.72 23.60
N CYS A 41 -14.92 5.25 22.66
CA CYS A 41 -15.06 3.94 22.02
C CYS A 41 -16.40 3.69 21.30
N GLN A 42 -17.18 4.74 21.01
CA GLN A 42 -18.44 4.64 20.27
C GLN A 42 -18.27 5.23 18.88
N PHE A 43 -18.50 4.41 17.85
CA PHE A 43 -18.31 4.78 16.46
C PHE A 43 -19.54 4.43 15.62
N GLU A 44 -19.89 5.33 14.71
CA GLU A 44 -20.86 5.11 13.64
C GLU A 44 -20.10 4.98 12.32
N LEU A 45 -20.36 3.92 11.56
CA LEU A 45 -19.79 3.71 10.23
C LEU A 45 -20.85 4.01 9.18
N ILE A 46 -20.60 5.02 8.35
CA ILE A 46 -21.44 5.37 7.20
C ILE A 46 -20.67 4.96 5.94
N GLN A 47 -21.20 4.00 5.19
CA GLN A 47 -20.66 3.63 3.89
C GLN A 47 -21.36 4.42 2.78
N ASP A 48 -20.60 4.94 1.82
CA ASP A 48 -21.20 5.48 0.59
C ASP A 48 -21.89 4.34 -0.18
N GLN A 49 -23.16 4.54 -0.55
CA GLN A 49 -23.98 3.48 -1.18
C GLN A 49 -23.40 2.96 -2.51
N LYS A 50 -22.54 3.74 -3.17
CA LYS A 50 -21.90 3.38 -4.43
C LYS A 50 -20.41 3.14 -4.22
N ARG A 51 -19.95 1.96 -4.63
CA ARG A 51 -18.53 1.62 -4.70
C ARG A 51 -17.84 2.55 -5.71
N PHE A 52 -16.61 2.96 -5.39
CA PHE A 52 -15.84 3.81 -6.31
C PHE A 52 -15.24 3.00 -7.43
N ILE A 53 -14.85 1.77 -7.11
CA ILE A 53 -14.23 0.84 -8.03
C ILE A 53 -14.78 -0.56 -7.75
N ASP A 54 -15.21 -1.25 -8.80
CA ASP A 54 -15.79 -2.60 -8.73
C ASP A 54 -14.89 -3.64 -9.40
N ASN A 55 -15.14 -4.91 -9.08
CA ASN A 55 -14.59 -6.09 -9.77
C ASN A 55 -13.06 -6.15 -9.83
N MET A 56 -12.40 -5.78 -8.73
CA MET A 56 -10.98 -6.00 -8.56
C MET A 56 -10.63 -6.34 -7.13
N TRP A 57 -9.56 -7.11 -7.01
CA TRP A 57 -8.93 -7.39 -5.73
C TRP A 57 -7.93 -6.29 -5.44
N VAL A 58 -8.20 -5.42 -4.47
CA VAL A 58 -7.21 -4.43 -4.00
C VAL A 58 -6.28 -5.07 -2.98
N SER A 59 -4.99 -5.15 -3.33
CA SER A 59 -3.95 -5.83 -2.53
C SER A 59 -3.25 -4.88 -1.57
N SER A 60 -3.09 -3.62 -1.97
CA SER A 60 -2.45 -2.63 -1.13
C SER A 60 -2.85 -1.22 -1.50
N MET A 61 -2.91 -0.30 -0.53
CA MET A 61 -3.21 1.11 -0.76
C MET A 61 -2.32 2.05 0.05
N MET A 62 -2.19 3.28 -0.44
CA MET A 62 -1.62 4.40 0.29
C MET A 62 -2.21 5.73 -0.21
N LEU A 63 -2.22 6.74 0.65
CA LEU A 63 -2.58 8.11 0.28
C LEU A 63 -1.33 8.80 -0.23
N LEU A 64 -1.35 9.27 -1.47
CA LEU A 64 -0.24 10.07 -2.01
C LEU A 64 -0.37 11.54 -1.59
N ARG A 65 -1.59 12.06 -1.65
CA ARG A 65 -1.93 13.43 -1.23
C ARG A 65 -3.45 13.50 -1.05
N PRO A 66 -4.03 14.58 -0.50
CA PRO A 66 -5.45 14.64 -0.22
C PRO A 66 -6.29 14.20 -1.44
N PHE A 67 -7.15 13.20 -1.23
CA PHE A 67 -8.06 12.62 -2.23
C PHE A 67 -7.40 11.88 -3.41
N ILE A 68 -6.06 11.71 -3.41
CA ILE A 68 -5.36 10.92 -4.42
C ILE A 68 -4.74 9.69 -3.76
N ILE A 69 -5.23 8.53 -4.16
CA ILE A 69 -4.77 7.24 -3.64
C ILE A 69 -3.99 6.48 -4.70
N ALA A 70 -2.93 5.82 -4.28
CA ALA A 70 -2.27 4.78 -5.07
C ALA A 70 -2.62 3.42 -4.49
N PHE A 71 -2.86 2.45 -5.34
CA PHE A 71 -3.15 1.09 -4.90
C PHE A 71 -2.68 0.05 -5.90
N THR A 72 -2.29 -1.12 -5.39
CA THR A 72 -2.08 -2.31 -6.21
C THR A 72 -3.33 -3.16 -6.22
N CYS A 73 -3.62 -3.77 -7.36
CA CYS A 73 -4.80 -4.61 -7.52
C CYS A 73 -4.56 -5.74 -8.51
N ILE A 74 -5.40 -6.77 -8.41
CA ILE A 74 -5.54 -7.83 -9.39
C ILE A 74 -6.88 -7.65 -10.09
N VAL A 75 -6.85 -7.64 -11.42
CA VAL A 75 -8.03 -7.58 -12.28
C VAL A 75 -8.19 -8.92 -12.99
N GLY A 76 -9.36 -9.53 -12.87
CA GLY A 76 -9.56 -10.93 -13.26
C GLY A 76 -8.75 -11.87 -12.38
N HIS A 77 -8.22 -12.95 -12.96
CA HIS A 77 -7.52 -14.00 -12.18
C HIS A 77 -6.00 -13.85 -12.06
N SER A 78 -5.36 -12.95 -12.82
CA SER A 78 -3.89 -12.95 -12.89
C SER A 78 -3.23 -11.63 -13.26
N LYS A 79 -3.99 -10.59 -13.59
CA LYS A 79 -3.38 -9.33 -14.07
C LYS A 79 -3.20 -8.36 -12.92
N SER A 80 -1.96 -8.19 -12.49
CA SER A 80 -1.59 -7.23 -11.45
C SER A 80 -1.35 -5.84 -12.02
N TYR A 81 -1.83 -4.82 -11.31
CA TYR A 81 -1.70 -3.43 -11.69
C TYR A 81 -1.38 -2.56 -10.48
N LEU A 82 -0.62 -1.50 -10.72
CA LEU A 82 -0.60 -0.30 -9.90
C LEU A 82 -1.54 0.73 -10.53
N LYS A 83 -2.43 1.30 -9.72
CA LYS A 83 -3.34 2.36 -10.14
C LYS A 83 -3.21 3.58 -9.24
N ILE A 84 -3.39 4.76 -9.82
CA ILE A 84 -3.59 6.01 -9.08
C ILE A 84 -4.98 6.51 -9.42
N PHE A 85 -5.77 6.84 -8.40
CA PHE A 85 -7.15 7.25 -8.55
C PHE A 85 -7.41 8.58 -7.82
N ASP A 86 -8.08 9.49 -8.52
CA ASP A 86 -8.59 10.74 -7.97
C ASP A 86 -10.01 10.52 -7.45
N ILE A 87 -10.15 10.53 -6.12
CA ILE A 87 -11.43 10.30 -5.44
C ILE A 87 -12.43 11.40 -5.77
N LYS A 88 -11.98 12.66 -5.82
CA LYS A 88 -12.87 13.81 -6.07
C LYS A 88 -13.40 13.79 -7.49
N ARG A 89 -12.53 13.51 -8.45
CA ARG A 89 -12.88 13.47 -9.89
C ARG A 89 -13.43 12.12 -10.34
N LYS A 90 -13.36 11.08 -9.50
CA LYS A 90 -13.77 9.71 -9.79
C LYS A 90 -13.12 9.14 -11.05
N GLN A 91 -11.82 9.37 -11.22
CA GLN A 91 -11.09 8.97 -12.43
C GLN A 91 -9.71 8.37 -12.11
N TYR A 92 -9.28 7.44 -12.96
CA TYR A 92 -7.90 6.94 -12.93
C TYR A 92 -6.96 8.00 -13.51
N ILE A 93 -5.87 8.26 -12.80
CA ILE A 93 -4.75 9.08 -13.27
C ILE A 93 -3.69 8.19 -13.93
N VAL A 94 -3.43 7.03 -13.33
CA VAL A 94 -2.37 6.10 -13.75
C VAL A 94 -2.89 4.67 -13.69
N ASN A 95 -2.41 3.86 -14.65
CA ASN A 95 -2.64 2.42 -14.70
C ASN A 95 -1.38 1.74 -15.28
N VAL A 96 -0.53 1.19 -14.41
CA VAL A 96 0.72 0.50 -14.78
C VAL A 96 0.55 -0.99 -14.53
N LYS A 97 0.82 -1.82 -15.55
CA LYS A 97 0.84 -3.27 -15.39
C LYS A 97 2.08 -3.68 -14.58
N LEU A 98 1.87 -4.51 -13.56
CA LEU A 98 2.94 -5.08 -12.74
C LEU A 98 3.27 -6.51 -13.19
N PRO A 99 4.51 -6.98 -12.99
CA PRO A 99 4.92 -8.32 -13.38
C PRO A 99 4.26 -9.41 -12.52
N SER A 100 4.00 -9.13 -11.24
CA SER A 100 3.31 -10.04 -10.32
C SER A 100 2.51 -9.25 -9.27
N ILE A 101 1.92 -9.95 -8.30
CA ILE A 101 1.24 -9.32 -7.15
C ILE A 101 2.27 -8.49 -6.38
N SER A 102 1.90 -7.29 -5.97
CA SER A 102 2.84 -6.40 -5.29
C SER A 102 2.14 -5.55 -4.23
N TYR A 103 2.93 -5.08 -3.28
CA TYR A 103 2.49 -4.27 -2.15
C TYR A 103 3.13 -2.90 -2.17
N LEU A 104 2.34 -1.87 -1.87
CA LEU A 104 2.83 -0.50 -1.72
C LEU A 104 3.24 -0.25 -0.28
N TYR A 105 4.44 0.26 -0.10
CA TYR A 105 4.95 0.66 1.20
C TYR A 105 5.23 2.16 1.20
N GLY A 106 4.37 2.87 1.94
CA GLY A 106 4.61 4.25 2.26
C GLY A 106 5.77 4.40 3.25
N ILE A 107 6.60 5.40 3.02
CA ILE A 107 7.58 5.95 3.92
C ILE A 107 6.88 6.86 4.94
N ALA A 108 7.06 6.58 6.23
CA ALA A 108 6.46 7.36 7.30
C ALA A 108 7.07 8.78 7.38
N GLY A 109 6.23 9.81 7.47
CA GLY A 109 6.66 11.20 7.58
C GLY A 109 7.24 11.81 6.29
N TYR A 110 7.15 11.10 5.16
CA TYR A 110 7.65 11.55 3.88
C TYR A 110 6.65 12.51 3.19
N ASP A 111 7.16 13.59 2.60
CA ASP A 111 6.33 14.55 1.86
C ASP A 111 6.18 14.15 0.40
N TYR A 112 5.13 13.37 0.14
CA TYR A 112 4.77 12.93 -1.20
C TYR A 112 4.30 14.05 -2.13
N ASN A 113 3.98 15.26 -1.63
CA ASN A 113 3.65 16.37 -2.52
C ASN A 113 4.89 16.85 -3.28
N TYR A 114 6.03 16.90 -2.58
CA TYR A 114 7.29 17.36 -3.15
C TYR A 114 8.02 16.23 -3.89
N ASN A 115 8.12 15.07 -3.25
CA ASN A 115 8.83 13.90 -3.79
C ASN A 115 7.92 12.66 -3.72
N PRO A 116 7.18 12.32 -4.79
CA PRO A 116 6.19 11.26 -4.75
C PRO A 116 6.84 9.89 -5.01
N PHE A 117 7.74 9.47 -4.13
CA PHE A 117 8.39 8.17 -4.20
C PHE A 117 7.85 7.20 -3.16
N ALA A 118 7.65 5.94 -3.53
CA ALA A 118 7.28 4.87 -2.62
C ALA A 118 7.98 3.56 -2.98
N PHE A 119 7.91 2.59 -2.09
CA PHE A 119 8.42 1.25 -2.35
C PHE A 119 7.30 0.34 -2.84
N ILE A 120 7.65 -0.51 -3.80
CA ILE A 120 6.85 -1.62 -4.26
C ILE A 120 7.64 -2.88 -3.96
N LYS A 121 7.08 -3.81 -3.17
CA LYS A 121 7.64 -5.14 -2.99
C LYS A 121 6.78 -6.13 -3.78
N ASP A 122 7.41 -6.91 -4.63
CA ASP A 122 6.82 -8.05 -5.33
C ASP A 122 7.47 -9.35 -4.85
N ASP A 123 7.24 -10.46 -5.55
CA ASP A 123 7.69 -11.78 -5.09
C ASP A 123 9.22 -11.91 -4.99
N ASN A 124 9.98 -11.13 -5.78
CA ASN A 124 11.41 -11.34 -5.99
C ASN A 124 12.27 -10.08 -5.79
N GLN A 125 11.67 -8.93 -5.51
CA GLN A 125 12.41 -7.69 -5.35
C GLN A 125 11.65 -6.61 -4.57
N VAL A 126 12.43 -5.67 -4.06
CA VAL A 126 11.96 -4.35 -3.67
C VAL A 126 12.37 -3.37 -4.76
N SER A 127 11.40 -2.61 -5.24
CA SER A 127 11.56 -1.55 -6.23
C SER A 127 11.13 -0.21 -5.66
N LEU A 128 11.71 0.86 -6.20
CA LEU A 128 11.29 2.23 -5.95
C LEU A 128 10.44 2.72 -7.11
N ILE A 129 9.26 3.27 -6.82
CA ILE A 129 8.44 3.95 -7.82
C ILE A 129 8.50 5.46 -7.65
N ASN A 130 8.63 6.17 -8.76
CA ASN A 130 8.38 7.62 -8.85
C ASN A 130 6.99 7.86 -9.45
N PHE A 131 6.02 8.32 -8.66
CA PHE A 131 4.66 8.54 -9.19
C PHE A 131 4.54 9.74 -10.15
N ARG A 132 5.56 10.62 -10.25
CA ARG A 132 5.54 11.75 -11.20
C ARG A 132 5.71 11.26 -12.64
N ASN A 133 6.59 10.29 -12.87
CA ASN A 133 6.89 9.75 -14.20
C ASN A 133 6.58 8.25 -14.36
N GLN A 134 6.05 7.62 -13.31
CA GLN A 134 5.60 6.23 -13.27
C GLN A 134 6.73 5.22 -13.52
N LYS A 135 8.00 5.63 -13.37
CA LYS A 135 9.15 4.73 -13.49
C LYS A 135 9.30 3.93 -12.21
N ILE A 136 9.46 2.61 -12.38
CA ILE A 136 9.75 1.66 -11.33
C ILE A 136 11.19 1.18 -11.55
N VAL A 137 12.04 1.33 -10.53
CA VAL A 137 13.44 0.93 -10.58
C VAL A 137 13.68 -0.08 -9.47
N LYS A 138 14.24 -1.24 -9.84
CA LYS A 138 14.65 -2.26 -8.88
C LYS A 138 15.73 -1.71 -7.96
N VAL A 139 15.57 -1.92 -6.65
CA VAL A 139 16.58 -1.52 -5.66
C VAL A 139 17.36 -2.72 -5.15
N VAL A 140 16.66 -3.79 -4.76
CA VAL A 140 17.30 -4.98 -4.19
C VAL A 140 16.49 -6.24 -4.50
N ASN A 141 17.18 -7.38 -4.63
CA ASN A 141 16.54 -8.69 -4.65
C ASN A 141 15.95 -9.00 -3.27
N SER A 142 14.72 -9.50 -3.24
CA SER A 142 14.04 -9.83 -1.98
C SER A 142 13.11 -11.01 -2.21
N VAL A 143 13.12 -12.00 -1.33
CA VAL A 143 12.18 -13.12 -1.43
C VAL A 143 10.94 -12.80 -0.63
N PHE A 144 9.80 -12.87 -1.29
CA PHE A 144 8.49 -12.72 -0.68
C PHE A 144 7.90 -14.09 -0.36
N SER A 145 7.53 -14.28 0.90
CA SER A 145 7.17 -15.60 1.40
C SER A 145 5.72 -15.73 1.81
N HIS A 146 5.07 -14.59 2.07
CA HIS A 146 3.74 -14.54 2.68
C HIS A 146 2.95 -13.39 2.04
N GLN A 147 2.25 -13.69 0.95
CA GLN A 147 1.36 -12.75 0.27
C GLN A 147 0.20 -12.25 1.14
N ILE A 148 0.00 -12.85 2.30
CA ILE A 148 -1.17 -12.59 3.14
C ILE A 148 -0.98 -11.34 4.02
N TYR A 149 0.26 -11.02 4.44
CA TYR A 149 0.50 -10.01 5.48
C TYR A 149 1.53 -8.95 5.09
N LYS A 150 1.10 -7.97 4.27
CA LYS A 150 1.89 -6.78 3.87
C LYS A 150 2.76 -6.21 5.00
N SER A 151 2.16 -5.94 6.16
CA SER A 151 2.83 -5.28 7.29
C SER A 151 3.94 -6.12 7.94
N GLN A 152 3.94 -7.44 7.73
CA GLN A 152 4.97 -8.34 8.26
C GLN A 152 6.18 -8.45 7.34
N CYS A 153 6.08 -8.02 6.08
CA CYS A 153 7.10 -8.30 5.08
C CYS A 153 8.11 -7.17 4.89
N PHE A 154 7.73 -5.92 5.20
CA PHE A 154 8.59 -4.77 4.93
C PHE A 154 8.21 -3.58 5.82
N ALA A 155 9.21 -3.02 6.49
CA ALA A 155 9.07 -1.83 7.32
C ALA A 155 10.19 -0.84 7.00
N ASN A 156 9.95 0.44 7.29
CA ASN A 156 10.92 1.49 7.07
C ASN A 156 10.95 2.48 8.24
N LYS A 157 12.12 3.08 8.44
CA LYS A 157 12.35 4.11 9.46
C LYS A 157 13.33 5.16 8.93
N GLN A 158 12.99 6.43 9.13
CA GLN A 158 13.92 7.53 8.86
C GLN A 158 15.08 7.50 9.88
N LEU A 159 16.32 7.61 9.39
CA LEU A 159 17.53 7.51 10.20
C LEU A 159 17.67 8.67 11.20
N LYS A 160 17.52 9.91 10.72
CA LYS A 160 17.52 11.14 11.51
C LYS A 160 16.58 12.16 10.87
N LYS A 161 15.95 13.01 11.68
CA LYS A 161 15.11 14.12 11.17
C LYS A 161 15.90 15.13 10.32
N THR A 162 17.22 15.25 10.57
CA THR A 162 18.12 16.14 9.83
C THR A 162 18.51 15.57 8.46
N ASP A 163 18.59 14.25 8.35
CA ASP A 163 18.94 13.55 7.11
C ASP A 163 17.64 13.21 6.38
N ARG A 164 16.98 14.26 5.84
CA ARG A 164 15.61 14.19 5.29
C ARG A 164 15.39 13.05 4.27
N ASN A 165 16.45 12.55 3.67
CA ASN A 165 16.40 11.60 2.57
C ASN A 165 16.96 10.20 2.90
N LYS A 166 17.49 9.94 4.10
CA LYS A 166 18.09 8.63 4.42
C LYS A 166 17.16 7.76 5.27
N PHE A 167 16.89 6.56 4.79
CA PHE A 167 15.96 5.61 5.41
C PHE A 167 16.61 4.24 5.58
N ILE A 168 16.36 3.59 6.72
CA ILE A 168 16.62 2.16 6.92
C ILE A 168 15.34 1.40 6.58
N PHE A 169 15.52 0.29 5.88
CA PHE A 169 14.49 -0.68 5.58
C PHE A 169 14.80 -1.99 6.27
N TYR A 170 13.74 -2.60 6.79
CA TYR A 170 13.74 -3.92 7.38
C TYR A 170 12.89 -4.80 6.47
N ASP A 171 13.55 -5.73 5.82
CA ASP A 171 12.93 -6.65 4.89
C ASP A 171 12.87 -8.04 5.53
N VAL A 172 11.67 -8.52 5.79
CA VAL A 172 11.45 -9.83 6.37
C VAL A 172 11.21 -10.80 5.22
N GLN A 173 12.08 -11.79 5.13
CA GLN A 173 12.05 -12.85 4.13
C GLN A 173 11.84 -14.17 4.83
N ASN A 174 11.05 -15.06 4.23
CA ASN A 174 10.95 -16.43 4.70
C ASN A 174 11.19 -17.36 3.51
N ILE A 175 12.28 -18.10 3.57
CA ILE A 175 12.76 -18.91 2.47
C ILE A 175 12.46 -20.36 2.84
N GLU A 176 11.67 -21.03 2.01
CA GLU A 176 11.49 -22.47 2.11
C GLU A 176 12.61 -23.15 1.32
N LEU A 177 13.52 -23.82 2.04
CA LEU A 177 14.60 -24.63 1.47
C LEU A 177 14.42 -26.05 2.00
N ASP A 178 14.19 -27.02 1.11
CA ASP A 178 14.12 -28.45 1.46
C ASP A 178 13.17 -28.76 2.63
N SER A 179 11.97 -28.16 2.61
CA SER A 179 10.94 -28.28 3.67
C SER A 179 11.34 -27.69 5.03
N ILE A 180 12.45 -26.94 5.10
CA ILE A 180 12.85 -26.15 6.27
C ILE A 180 12.49 -24.68 6.00
N GLN A 181 11.66 -24.13 6.88
CA GLN A 181 11.25 -22.73 6.82
C GLN A 181 12.29 -21.87 7.54
N LYS A 182 13.03 -21.03 6.78
CA LYS A 182 14.03 -20.11 7.33
C LYS A 182 13.59 -18.66 7.19
N SER A 183 13.34 -18.02 8.33
CA SER A 183 13.08 -16.57 8.38
C SER A 183 14.38 -15.77 8.53
N GLU A 184 14.53 -14.72 7.73
CA GLU A 184 15.65 -13.79 7.78
C GLU A 184 15.12 -12.35 7.82
N ILE A 185 15.75 -11.49 8.62
CA ILE A 185 15.54 -10.04 8.57
C ILE A 185 16.77 -9.43 7.90
N ARG A 186 16.58 -8.83 6.72
CA ARG A 186 17.61 -8.06 6.05
C ARG A 186 17.43 -6.57 6.32
N MET A 187 18.57 -5.91 6.52
CA MET A 187 18.61 -4.47 6.71
C MET A 187 19.39 -3.82 5.59
N PHE A 188 18.84 -2.77 5.01
CA PHE A 188 19.56 -1.93 4.04
C PHE A 188 19.12 -0.48 4.17
N SER A 189 19.95 0.43 3.68
CA SER A 189 19.68 1.87 3.70
C SER A 189 19.59 2.43 2.30
N ILE A 190 18.66 3.35 2.08
CA ILE A 190 18.50 4.06 0.81
C ILE A 190 18.51 5.55 1.08
N GLU A 191 19.22 6.27 0.23
CA GLU A 191 19.09 7.71 0.08
C GLU A 191 18.09 8.00 -1.04
N MET A 192 16.96 8.58 -0.67
CA MET A 192 15.89 8.94 -1.58
C MET A 192 16.25 10.23 -2.34
N PRO A 193 15.83 10.38 -3.61
CA PRO A 193 16.03 11.61 -4.37
C PRO A 193 15.40 12.85 -3.72
#